data_AF-A0A9D7D905-F1
#
_entry.id   AF-A0A9D7D905-F1
#
_cell.length_a   1.000
_cell.length_b   1.000
_cell.length_c   1.000
_cell.angle_alpha   90.00
_cell.angle_beta   90.00
_cell.angle_gamma   90.00
#
_symmetry.space_group_name_H-M   'P 1'
#
loop_
_entity.id
_entity.type
_entity.pdbx_description
1 polymer ?
#
loop_
_entity_poly.entity_id
_entity_poly.type
_entity_poly.pdbx_seq_one_letter_code
_entity_poly.pdbx_strand_id
1 'polypeptide(L)'
;MGRDQNIRLPRFDKLTDDTAPKSEWPLYTGPAEAIVVDGWCLGAEPLALSDLEAPSNALERNEDTTGVWRETVEYELRANYQPFFAAFDAIVYLRPPNWEIVRAWRGQQEEQLLGRPLTDEESAKLDRFMMFYERISRWMMTGHHSANWVVQLDEARKVTRIEEM
;
A
#
# COMPACT_ATOMS: atom_id res chain seq x y z
N MET A 1 -0.14 30.73 -1.06
CA MET A 1 1.12 30.48 -1.81
C MET A 1 1.08 31.25 -3.13
N GLY A 2 2.22 31.77 -3.61
CA GLY A 2 2.29 32.65 -4.78
C GLY A 2 2.17 31.90 -6.12
N ARG A 3 1.75 32.60 -7.19
CA ARG A 3 1.47 32.06 -8.53
C ARG A 3 2.70 31.49 -9.27
N ASP A 4 3.91 31.72 -8.77
CA ASP A 4 5.17 31.33 -9.42
C ASP A 4 5.96 30.25 -8.65
N GLN A 5 5.31 29.48 -7.75
CA GLN A 5 5.99 28.37 -7.09
C GLN A 5 6.19 27.20 -8.04
N ASN A 6 7.45 26.79 -8.18
CA ASN A 6 7.88 25.66 -8.98
C ASN A 6 8.34 24.53 -8.04
N ILE A 7 7.66 23.40 -8.08
CA ILE A 7 7.97 22.22 -7.26
C ILE A 7 8.35 21.07 -8.19
N ARG A 8 9.50 20.44 -7.95
CA ARG A 8 9.87 19.19 -8.63
C ARG A 8 9.29 18.01 -7.86
N LEU A 9 8.51 17.18 -8.53
CA LEU A 9 7.90 16.01 -7.92
C LEU A 9 8.80 14.78 -8.15
N PRO A 10 9.13 14.00 -7.12
CA PRO A 10 9.87 12.76 -7.30
C PRO A 10 9.20 11.85 -8.32
N ARG A 11 10.02 11.22 -9.16
CA ARG A 11 9.57 10.24 -10.14
C ARG A 11 10.27 8.92 -9.85
N PHE A 12 9.51 7.85 -9.71
CA PHE A 12 10.03 6.50 -9.62
C PHE A 12 10.18 5.91 -11.03
N ASP A 13 11.34 5.36 -11.35
CA ASP A 13 11.60 4.61 -12.57
C ASP A 13 11.43 3.12 -12.30
N LYS A 14 10.37 2.54 -12.88
CA LYS A 14 10.04 1.12 -12.73
C LYS A 14 11.03 0.18 -13.43
N LEU A 15 11.79 0.67 -14.42
CA LEU A 15 12.77 -0.16 -15.14
C LEU A 15 14.04 -0.37 -14.33
N THR A 16 14.46 0.65 -13.58
CA THR A 16 15.64 0.60 -12.72
C THR A 16 15.31 0.27 -11.27
N ASP A 17 14.03 0.25 -10.92
CA ASP A 17 13.52 0.08 -9.55
C ASP A 17 14.11 1.11 -8.56
N ASP A 18 14.24 2.37 -9.02
CA ASP A 18 14.85 3.45 -8.24
C ASP A 18 14.20 4.81 -8.58
N THR A 19 14.50 5.82 -7.76
CA THR A 19 14.09 7.20 -8.03
C THR A 19 14.87 7.76 -9.22
N ALA A 20 14.16 8.24 -10.24
CA ALA A 20 14.76 8.87 -11.40
C ALA A 20 15.62 10.10 -11.01
N PRO A 21 16.64 10.46 -11.80
CA PRO A 21 17.45 11.65 -11.54
C PRO A 21 16.59 12.92 -11.37
N LYS A 22 16.95 13.80 -10.43
CA LYS A 22 16.19 15.05 -10.14
C LYS A 22 15.97 15.94 -11.37
N SER A 23 16.83 15.85 -12.37
CA SER A 23 16.67 16.54 -13.66
C SER A 23 15.42 16.11 -14.43
N GLU A 24 15.01 14.85 -14.26
CA GLU A 24 13.87 14.21 -14.92
C GLU A 24 12.57 14.29 -14.10
N TRP A 25 12.67 14.84 -12.89
CA TRP A 25 11.49 15.08 -12.05
C TRP A 25 10.58 16.10 -12.75
N PRO A 26 9.28 15.77 -12.95
CA PRO A 26 8.33 16.70 -13.52
C PRO A 26 8.24 17.97 -12.67
N LEU A 27 8.15 19.11 -13.35
CA LEU A 27 7.97 20.40 -12.73
C LEU A 27 6.49 20.73 -12.66
N TYR A 28 5.99 20.94 -11.45
CA TYR A 28 4.67 21.51 -11.20
C TYR A 28 4.80 23.00 -10.92
N THR A 29 3.97 23.82 -11.57
CA THR A 29 3.98 25.28 -11.45
C THR A 29 2.62 25.79 -10.99
N GLY A 30 2.64 26.64 -9.96
CA GLY A 30 1.45 27.29 -9.42
C GLY A 30 0.96 26.64 -8.13
N PRO A 31 -0.13 27.16 -7.54
CA PRO A 31 -0.74 26.55 -6.38
C PRO A 31 -1.56 25.33 -6.78
N ALA A 32 -1.35 24.20 -6.10
CA ALA A 32 -2.24 23.05 -6.19
C ALA A 32 -3.55 23.34 -5.44
N GLU A 33 -4.68 23.16 -6.11
CA GLU A 33 -6.00 23.23 -5.47
C GLU A 33 -6.32 21.93 -4.70
N ALA A 34 -5.73 20.81 -5.14
CA ALA A 34 -5.80 19.52 -4.48
C ALA A 34 -4.54 18.70 -4.78
N ILE A 35 -4.15 17.84 -3.84
CA ILE A 35 -3.07 16.87 -4.00
C ILE A 35 -3.66 15.49 -3.72
N VAL A 36 -3.47 14.55 -4.65
CA VAL A 36 -3.86 13.16 -4.47
C VAL A 36 -2.58 12.34 -4.31
N VAL A 37 -2.50 11.61 -3.20
CA VAL A 37 -1.46 10.62 -2.96
C VAL A 37 -2.14 9.25 -2.93
N ASP A 38 -1.60 8.32 -3.71
CA ASP A 38 -2.03 6.93 -3.73
C ASP A 38 -0.96 6.06 -3.06
N GLY A 39 -1.39 5.17 -2.19
CA GLY A 39 -0.53 4.28 -1.43
C GLY A 39 -1.35 3.20 -0.75
N TRP A 40 -0.93 1.94 -0.91
CA TRP A 40 -1.67 0.76 -0.46
C TRP A 40 -1.89 0.68 1.06
N CYS A 41 -1.01 1.31 1.85
CA CYS A 41 -1.06 1.32 3.30
C CYS A 41 -1.34 2.71 3.89
N LEU A 42 -1.85 3.67 3.10
CA LEU A 42 -2.19 4.99 3.60
C LEU A 42 -3.21 4.88 4.74
N GLY A 43 -2.87 5.49 5.88
CA GLY A 43 -3.70 5.46 7.08
C GLY A 43 -3.59 4.18 7.91
N ALA A 44 -2.67 3.25 7.62
CA ALA A 44 -2.45 2.09 8.48
C ALA A 44 -2.05 2.51 9.91
N GLU A 45 -2.67 1.91 10.92
CA GLU A 45 -2.29 2.14 12.32
C GLU A 45 -1.08 1.28 12.73
N PRO A 46 -0.33 1.67 13.78
CA PRO A 46 0.74 0.84 14.33
C PRO A 46 0.22 -0.54 14.75
N LEU A 47 1.05 -1.56 14.54
CA LEU A 47 0.72 -2.94 14.91
C LEU A 47 0.69 -3.09 16.44
N ALA A 48 -0.18 -3.97 16.95
CA ALA A 48 -0.15 -4.35 18.35
C ALA A 48 1.06 -5.25 18.63
N LEU A 49 1.66 -5.13 19.83
CA LEU A 49 2.81 -5.97 20.21
C LEU A 49 2.50 -7.47 20.15
N SER A 50 1.26 -7.88 20.48
CA SER A 50 0.80 -9.26 20.35
C SER A 50 0.80 -9.75 18.90
N ASP A 51 0.51 -8.89 17.93
CA ASP A 51 0.55 -9.24 16.50
C ASP A 51 1.98 -9.41 16.00
N LEU A 52 2.97 -8.81 16.69
CA LEU A 52 4.38 -9.00 16.36
C LEU A 52 4.92 -10.34 16.84
N GLU A 53 4.29 -11.04 17.78
CA GLU A 53 4.86 -12.28 18.34
C GLU A 53 4.86 -13.42 17.32
N ALA A 54 3.78 -13.56 16.56
CA ALA A 54 3.61 -14.63 15.59
C ALA A 54 3.87 -14.14 14.15
N PRO A 55 4.52 -14.96 13.30
CA PRO A 55 4.61 -14.65 11.88
C PRO A 55 3.24 -14.70 11.22
N SER A 56 2.95 -13.73 10.35
CA SER A 56 1.67 -13.62 9.63
C SER A 56 1.55 -14.67 8.52
N ASN A 57 2.68 -15.09 7.93
CA ASN A 57 2.75 -16.03 6.82
C ASN A 57 4.07 -16.82 6.81
N ALA A 58 4.26 -17.62 5.75
CA ALA A 58 5.44 -18.49 5.60
C ALA A 58 6.73 -17.70 5.37
N LEU A 59 6.67 -16.54 4.70
CA LEU A 59 7.83 -15.68 4.46
C LEU A 59 8.41 -15.22 5.80
N GLU A 60 7.59 -14.57 6.64
CA GLU A 60 8.06 -14.10 7.95
C GLU A 60 8.52 -15.26 8.84
N ARG A 61 7.80 -16.39 8.83
CA ARG A 61 8.17 -17.58 9.62
C ARG A 61 9.56 -18.10 9.28
N ASN A 62 9.93 -18.08 8.00
CA ASN A 62 11.14 -18.72 7.52
C ASN A 62 12.31 -17.74 7.38
N GLU A 63 12.04 -16.45 7.15
CA GLU A 63 13.06 -15.45 6.81
C GLU A 63 13.14 -14.29 7.80
N ASP A 64 12.04 -13.98 8.51
CA ASP A 64 12.04 -13.02 9.63
C ASP A 64 12.03 -13.75 10.97
N THR A 65 12.88 -14.78 11.10
CA THR A 65 12.90 -15.67 12.27
C THR A 65 13.20 -14.96 13.59
N THR A 66 13.93 -13.83 13.53
CA THR A 66 14.22 -12.96 14.68
C THR A 66 13.21 -11.84 14.86
N GLY A 67 12.28 -11.65 13.92
CA GLY A 67 11.25 -10.60 13.99
C GLY A 67 11.70 -9.18 13.68
N VAL A 68 12.89 -9.01 13.11
CA VAL A 68 13.45 -7.68 12.82
C VAL A 68 12.60 -6.94 11.80
N TRP A 69 12.06 -7.63 10.79
CA TRP A 69 11.25 -6.97 9.76
C TRP A 69 9.91 -6.48 10.33
N ARG A 70 9.20 -7.34 11.07
CA ARG A 70 7.92 -6.95 11.70
C ARG A 70 8.08 -5.86 12.75
N GLU A 71 9.15 -5.89 13.55
CA GLU A 71 9.48 -4.79 14.49
C GLU A 71 9.80 -3.48 13.74
N THR A 72 10.55 -3.56 12.64
CA THR A 72 10.85 -2.38 11.81
C THR A 72 9.57 -1.80 11.22
N VAL A 73 8.67 -2.64 10.70
CA VAL A 73 7.37 -2.19 10.16
C VAL A 73 6.55 -1.48 11.23
N GLU A 74 6.45 -2.04 12.44
CA GLU A 74 5.72 -1.39 13.54
C GLU A 74 6.34 -0.04 13.92
N TYR A 75 7.67 0.00 14.04
CA TYR A 75 8.39 1.22 14.37
C TYR A 75 8.18 2.31 13.31
N GLU A 76 8.32 1.97 12.03
CA GLU A 76 8.11 2.90 10.93
C GLU A 76 6.66 3.41 10.89
N LEU A 77 5.69 2.51 11.05
CA LEU A 77 4.27 2.87 11.12
C LEU A 77 4.01 3.87 12.24
N ARG A 78 4.59 3.64 13.43
CA ARG A 78 4.43 4.48 14.62
C ARG A 78 5.16 5.82 14.51
N ALA A 79 6.43 5.80 14.12
CA ALA A 79 7.34 6.95 14.24
C ALA A 79 7.26 7.89 13.03
N ASN A 80 7.21 7.34 11.81
CA ASN A 80 7.37 8.12 10.58
C ASN A 80 6.06 8.23 9.79
N TYR A 81 5.27 7.16 9.73
CA TYR A 81 4.03 7.17 8.93
C TYR A 81 2.85 7.81 9.67
N GLN A 82 2.71 7.69 11.00
CA GLN A 82 1.62 8.38 11.71
C GLN A 82 1.65 9.91 11.49
N PRO A 83 2.80 10.62 11.65
CA PRO A 83 2.86 12.05 11.36
C PRO A 83 2.57 12.38 9.90
N PHE A 84 2.99 11.51 8.96
CA PHE A 84 2.72 11.68 7.54
C PHE A 84 1.22 11.54 7.23
N PHE A 85 0.55 10.51 7.76
CA PHE A 85 -0.88 10.31 7.58
C PHE A 85 -1.72 11.43 8.20
N ALA A 86 -1.28 11.97 9.35
CA ALA A 86 -1.95 13.09 10.01
C ALA A 86 -1.89 14.41 9.22
N ALA A 87 -1.04 14.50 8.18
CA ALA A 87 -0.96 15.67 7.31
C ALA A 87 -2.02 15.70 6.19
N PHE A 88 -2.77 14.61 6.01
CA PHE A 88 -3.84 14.54 5.01
C PHE A 88 -5.14 15.11 5.57
N ASP A 89 -5.82 15.96 4.79
CA ASP A 89 -7.17 16.43 5.10
C ASP A 89 -8.20 15.29 5.09
N ALA A 90 -7.92 14.24 4.31
CA ALA A 90 -8.83 13.16 3.97
C ALA A 90 -8.06 11.92 3.52
N ILE A 91 -8.43 10.75 4.06
CA ILE A 91 -7.97 9.43 3.60
C ILE A 91 -9.19 8.59 3.21
N VAL A 92 -9.16 8.05 1.99
CA VAL A 92 -10.17 7.11 1.47
C VAL A 92 -9.55 5.73 1.35
N TYR A 93 -10.10 4.76 2.07
CA TYR A 93 -9.67 3.37 2.01
C TYR A 93 -10.59 2.55 1.10
N LEU A 94 -10.03 2.02 0.01
CA LEU A 94 -10.70 1.05 -0.85
C LEU A 94 -10.53 -0.36 -0.26
N ARG A 95 -11.51 -0.79 0.54
CA ARG A 95 -11.45 -2.05 1.29
C ARG A 95 -11.85 -3.24 0.41
N PRO A 96 -10.94 -4.19 0.14
CA PRO A 96 -11.29 -5.43 -0.54
C PRO A 96 -12.14 -6.35 0.35
N PRO A 97 -12.83 -7.36 -0.21
CA PRO A 97 -13.59 -8.33 0.58
C PRO A 97 -12.73 -9.10 1.59
N ASN A 98 -11.53 -9.53 1.16
CA ASN A 98 -10.55 -10.29 1.92
C ASN A 98 -9.20 -10.29 1.20
N TRP A 99 -8.18 -10.90 1.82
CA TRP A 99 -6.82 -11.00 1.30
C TRP A 99 -6.72 -11.83 0.02
N GLU A 100 -7.46 -12.92 -0.06
CA GLU A 100 -7.43 -13.86 -1.18
C GLU A 100 -7.89 -13.16 -2.48
N ILE A 101 -8.84 -12.23 -2.37
CA ILE A 101 -9.27 -11.39 -3.48
C ILE A 101 -8.19 -10.36 -3.88
N VAL A 102 -7.43 -9.80 -2.94
CA VAL A 102 -6.29 -8.93 -3.28
C VAL A 102 -5.27 -9.68 -4.13
N ARG A 103 -4.94 -10.92 -3.75
CA ARG A 103 -4.10 -11.80 -4.56
C ARG A 103 -4.74 -11.99 -5.94
N ALA A 104 -6.01 -12.42 -6.00
CA ALA A 104 -6.68 -12.70 -7.27
C ALA A 104 -6.62 -11.49 -8.22
N TRP A 105 -6.86 -10.28 -7.71
CA TRP A 105 -6.76 -9.05 -8.49
C TRP A 105 -5.36 -8.76 -8.98
N ARG A 106 -4.33 -8.99 -8.14
CA ARG A 106 -2.95 -8.82 -8.57
C ARG A 106 -2.58 -9.80 -9.68
N GLY A 107 -3.00 -11.06 -9.57
CA GLY A 107 -2.82 -12.06 -10.63
C GLY A 107 -3.45 -11.62 -11.96
N GLN A 108 -4.71 -11.17 -11.91
CA GLN A 108 -5.39 -10.64 -13.10
C GLN A 108 -4.65 -9.45 -13.73
N GLN A 109 -4.08 -8.57 -12.91
CA GLN A 109 -3.28 -7.45 -13.39
C GLN A 109 -2.02 -7.92 -14.11
N GLU A 110 -1.27 -8.87 -13.54
CA GLU A 110 -0.07 -9.43 -14.17
C GLU A 110 -0.40 -10.15 -15.49
N GLU A 111 -1.49 -10.93 -15.53
CA GLU A 111 -1.95 -11.60 -16.76
C GLU A 111 -2.34 -10.61 -17.85
N GLN A 112 -3.02 -9.51 -17.49
CA GLN A 112 -3.35 -8.44 -18.42
C GLN A 112 -2.11 -7.74 -18.98
N LEU A 113 -1.10 -7.50 -18.14
CA LEU A 113 0.17 -6.90 -18.57
C LEU A 113 0.95 -7.82 -19.50
N LEU A 114 0.93 -9.14 -19.25
CA LEU A 114 1.57 -10.15 -20.09
C LEU A 114 0.78 -10.46 -21.37
N GLY A 115 -0.53 -10.19 -21.37
CA GLY A 115 -1.45 -10.61 -22.43
C GLY A 115 -1.69 -12.12 -22.48
N ARG A 116 -1.37 -12.85 -21.41
CA ARG A 116 -1.55 -14.31 -21.28
C ARG A 116 -1.71 -14.73 -19.81
N PRO A 117 -2.25 -15.94 -19.54
CA PRO A 117 -2.26 -16.50 -18.19
C PRO A 117 -0.85 -16.65 -17.60
N LEU A 118 -0.74 -16.55 -16.28
CA LEU A 118 0.49 -16.86 -15.55
C LEU A 118 0.78 -18.35 -15.62
N THR A 119 2.06 -18.71 -15.70
CA THR A 119 2.51 -20.09 -15.45
C THR A 119 2.48 -20.39 -13.95
N ASP A 120 2.51 -21.66 -13.58
CA ASP A 120 2.56 -22.06 -12.16
C ASP A 120 3.77 -21.47 -11.42
N GLU A 121 4.92 -21.35 -12.10
CA GLU A 121 6.12 -20.74 -11.53
C GLU A 121 5.94 -19.23 -11.29
N GLU A 122 5.35 -18.50 -12.25
CA GLU A 122 5.07 -17.07 -12.11
C GLU A 122 4.01 -16.81 -11.04
N SER A 123 2.99 -17.67 -10.97
CA SER A 123 1.97 -17.67 -9.92
C SER A 123 2.59 -17.86 -8.54
N ALA A 124 3.49 -18.84 -8.37
CA ALA A 124 4.18 -19.07 -7.10
C ALA A 124 5.10 -17.91 -6.69
N LYS A 125 5.79 -17.28 -7.66
CA LYS A 125 6.57 -16.06 -7.43
C LYS A 125 5.67 -14.91 -6.97
N LEU A 126 4.51 -14.75 -7.59
CA LEU A 126 3.53 -13.75 -7.19
C LEU A 126 3.00 -14.01 -5.77
N ASP A 127 2.69 -15.27 -5.43
CA ASP A 127 2.22 -15.62 -4.09
C ASP A 127 3.26 -15.26 -3.02
N ARG A 128 4.53 -15.55 -3.29
CA ARG A 128 5.64 -15.11 -2.42
C ARG A 128 5.77 -13.59 -2.35
N PHE A 129 5.65 -12.89 -3.47
CA PHE A 129 5.71 -11.42 -3.50
C PHE A 129 4.59 -10.79 -2.68
N MET A 130 3.37 -11.32 -2.77
CA MET A 130 2.22 -10.83 -2.01
C MET A 130 2.41 -10.95 -0.50
N MET A 131 3.17 -11.95 -0.01
CA MET A 131 3.42 -12.13 1.43
C MET A 131 4.08 -10.91 2.10
N PHE A 132 4.85 -10.09 1.38
CA PHE A 132 5.44 -8.87 1.93
C PHE A 132 4.40 -7.79 2.29
N TYR A 133 3.19 -7.88 1.73
CA TYR A 133 2.11 -6.89 1.91
C TYR A 133 1.02 -7.40 2.86
N GLU A 134 1.04 -8.69 3.21
CA GLU A 134 -0.08 -9.37 3.86
C GLU A 134 -0.40 -8.83 5.24
N ARG A 135 0.62 -8.65 6.08
CA ARG A 135 0.44 -8.22 7.48
C ARG A 135 -0.34 -6.91 7.60
N ILE A 136 0.15 -5.85 6.96
CA ILE A 136 -0.49 -4.53 7.02
C ILE A 136 -1.85 -4.57 6.32
N SER A 137 -1.95 -5.26 5.18
CA SER A 137 -3.22 -5.38 4.46
C SER A 137 -4.31 -6.02 5.31
N ARG A 138 -4.00 -7.15 5.99
CA ARG A 138 -4.93 -7.82 6.90
C ARG A 138 -5.24 -6.96 8.12
N TRP A 139 -4.24 -6.27 8.68
CA TRP A 139 -4.41 -5.36 9.82
C TRP A 139 -5.40 -4.23 9.52
N MET A 140 -5.26 -3.58 8.37
CA MET A 140 -6.22 -2.56 7.94
C MET A 140 -7.62 -3.17 7.70
N MET A 141 -7.72 -4.38 7.15
CA MET A 141 -9.01 -5.04 6.93
C MET A 141 -9.78 -5.36 8.22
N THR A 142 -9.08 -5.49 9.37
CA THR A 142 -9.71 -5.66 10.69
C THR A 142 -10.09 -4.34 11.36
N GLY A 143 -9.91 -3.21 10.68
CA GLY A 143 -10.34 -1.89 11.13
C GLY A 143 -9.23 -1.01 11.72
N HIS A 144 -7.98 -1.46 11.67
CA HIS A 144 -6.84 -0.68 12.19
C HIS A 144 -6.29 0.27 11.13
N HIS A 145 -7.08 1.31 10.86
CA HIS A 145 -6.73 2.38 9.94
C HIS A 145 -7.36 3.71 10.38
N SER A 146 -6.76 4.83 9.99
CA SER A 146 -7.25 6.19 10.24
C SER A 146 -8.04 6.79 9.06
N ALA A 147 -8.52 5.95 8.13
CA ALA A 147 -9.30 6.41 6.97
C ALA A 147 -10.62 7.10 7.39
N ASN A 148 -10.91 8.25 6.76
CA ASN A 148 -12.17 8.98 6.96
C ASN A 148 -13.34 8.32 6.23
N TRP A 149 -13.06 7.73 5.06
CA TRP A 149 -14.05 6.97 4.31
C TRP A 149 -13.56 5.56 4.01
N VAL A 150 -14.44 4.59 4.21
CA VAL A 150 -14.22 3.20 3.80
C VAL A 150 -15.17 2.87 2.67
N VAL A 151 -14.61 2.60 1.50
CA VAL A 151 -15.34 2.15 0.31
C VAL A 151 -15.17 0.64 0.21
N GLN A 152 -16.23 -0.11 0.54
CA GLN A 152 -16.22 -1.56 0.43
C GLN A 152 -16.39 -1.97 -1.04
N LEU A 153 -15.52 -2.87 -1.50
CA LEU A 153 -15.57 -3.45 -2.83
C LEU A 153 -16.03 -4.91 -2.77
N ASP A 154 -16.79 -5.37 -3.77
CA ASP A 154 -17.00 -6.80 -4.04
C ASP A 154 -15.83 -7.39 -4.85
N GLU A 155 -15.87 -8.71 -5.09
CA GLU A 155 -14.85 -9.44 -5.87
C GLU A 155 -14.71 -8.93 -7.31
N ALA A 156 -15.75 -8.31 -7.87
CA ALA A 156 -15.77 -7.71 -9.19
C ALA A 156 -15.30 -6.25 -9.19
N ARG A 157 -14.73 -5.76 -8.07
CA ARG A 157 -14.25 -4.39 -7.84
C ARG A 157 -15.38 -3.34 -7.87
N LYS A 158 -16.63 -3.76 -7.66
CA LYS A 158 -17.76 -2.82 -7.58
C LYS A 158 -17.94 -2.34 -6.15
N VAL A 159 -18.29 -1.06 -6.01
CA VAL A 159 -18.64 -0.48 -4.71
C VAL A 159 -19.93 -1.09 -4.20
N THR A 160 -19.88 -1.72 -3.03
CA THR A 160 -21.05 -2.29 -2.35
C THR A 160 -21.54 -1.41 -1.22
N ARG A 161 -20.65 -0.67 -0.57
CA ARG A 161 -20.96 0.23 0.54
C ARG A 161 -19.92 1.34 0.65
N ILE A 162 -20.35 2.51 1.10
CA ILE A 162 -19.49 3.62 1.50
C ILE A 162 -19.85 4.00 2.93
N GLU A 163 -18.85 4.13 3.79
CA GLU A 163 -18.98 4.51 5.19
C GLU A 163 -18.09 5.70 5.48
N GLU A 164 -18.60 6.66 6.24
CA GLU A 164 -17.84 7.73 6.87
C GLU A 164 -17.56 7.31 8.32
N MET A 165 -16.31 7.43 8.75
CA MET A 165 -15.79 6.95 10.04
C MET A 165 -15.83 8.03 11.12
#